data_AF-A0A3D5KK28-F1
#
_entry.id   AF-A0A3D5KK28-F1
#
_cell.length_a   1.000
_cell.length_b   1.000
_cell.length_c   1.000
_cell.angle_alpha   90.00
_cell.angle_beta   90.00
_cell.angle_gamma   90.00
#
_symmetry.space_group_name_H-M   'P 1'
#
loop_
_entity.id
_entity.type
_entity.pdbx_description
1 polymer ?
#
loop_
_entity_poly.entity_id
_entity_poly.type
_entity_poly.pdbx_seq_one_letter_code
_entity_poly.pdbx_strand_id
1 'polypeptide(L)' 'YIIDEVHMLSNAAFNAFLKTLEEPPSYAIFILATTEKHKVIPTILSRCQIFDF' A
#
# COMPACT_ATOMS: atom_id res chain seq x y z
N TYR A 1 -9.34 -0.40 -6.28
CA TYR A 1 -9.34 0.53 -5.13
C TYR A 1 -8.15 1.46 -5.25
N ILE A 2 -8.36 2.75 -4.97
CA ILE A 2 -7.28 3.75 -4.95
C ILE A 2 -7.19 4.27 -3.52
N ILE A 3 -5.98 4.29 -2.97
CA ILE A 3 -5.69 4.87 -1.66
C ILE A 3 -4.76 6.04 -1.91
N ASP A 4 -5.28 7.25 -1.71
CA ASP A 4 -4.50 8.47 -1.78
C ASP A 4 -3.81 8.75 -0.44
N GLU A 5 -2.65 9.39 -0.51
CA GLU A 5 -1.75 9.67 0.61
C GLU A 5 -1.58 8.48 1.58
N VAL A 6 -1.20 7.32 1.04
CA VAL A 6 -1.14 6.05 1.79
C VAL A 6 -0.22 6.12 3.02
N HIS A 7 0.75 7.05 3.03
CA HIS A 7 1.63 7.29 4.16
C HIS A 7 0.90 7.83 5.41
N MET A 8 -0.33 8.31 5.27
CA MET A 8 -1.18 8.77 6.37
C MET A 8 -1.91 7.63 7.09
N LEU A 9 -1.82 6.39 6.59
CA LEU A 9 -2.40 5.24 7.28
C LEU A 9 -1.73 5.02 8.64
N SER A 10 -2.54 4.67 9.64
CA SER A 10 -2.02 4.26 10.93
C SER A 10 -1.27 2.93 10.82
N ASN A 11 -0.36 2.67 11.76
CA ASN A 11 0.37 1.39 11.81
C ASN A 11 -0.58 0.17 11.87
N ALA A 12 -1.71 0.30 12.57
CA ALA A 12 -2.72 -0.75 12.63
C ALA A 12 -3.39 -0.97 11.26
N ALA A 13 -3.68 0.10 10.52
CA ALA A 13 -4.25 0.01 9.18
C ALA A 13 -3.26 -0.63 8.19
N PHE A 14 -1.98 -0.27 8.24
CA PHE A 14 -0.95 -0.93 7.43
C PHE A 14 -0.87 -2.43 7.69
N ASN A 15 -0.88 -2.86 8.95
CA ASN A 15 -0.83 -4.27 9.31
C ASN A 15 -2.08 -5.05 8.84
N ALA A 16 -3.25 -4.43 8.90
CA ALA A 16 -4.48 -5.03 8.36
C ALA A 16 -4.40 -5.13 6.83
N PHE A 17 -3.92 -4.08 6.17
CA PHE A 17 -3.83 -4.02 4.71
C PHE A 17 -2.80 -4.99 4.13
N LEU A 18 -1.70 -5.25 4.85
CA LEU A 18 -0.70 -6.25 4.46
C LEU A 18 -1.32 -7.64 4.23
N LYS A 19 -2.27 -8.06 5.07
CA LYS A 19 -2.96 -9.35 4.90
C LYS A 19 -3.72 -9.41 3.57
N THR A 20 -4.34 -8.30 3.18
CA THR A 20 -5.05 -8.20 1.89
C THR A 20 -4.08 -8.14 0.71
N LEU A 21 -2.89 -7.56 0.86
CA LEU A 21 -1.88 -7.57 -0.21
C LEU A 21 -1.21 -8.94 -0.38
N GLU A 22 -1.14 -9.76 0.68
CA GLU A 22 -0.60 -11.12 0.61
C GLU A 22 -1.55 -12.10 -0.07
N GLU A 23 -2.85 -11.99 0.20
CA GLU A 23 -3.89 -12.79 -0.44
C GLU A 23 -4.93 -11.87 -1.09
N PRO A 24 -4.57 -11.18 -2.20
CA PRO A 24 -5.45 -10.22 -2.82
C PRO A 24 -6.65 -10.94 -3.47
N PRO A 25 -7.87 -10.37 -3.37
CA PRO A 25 -9.00 -10.86 -4.14
C PRO A 25 -8.66 -10.83 -5.64
N SER A 26 -8.97 -11.90 -6.36
CA SER A 26 -8.61 -12.04 -7.79
C SER A 26 -9.20 -10.97 -8.71
N TYR A 27 -10.24 -10.27 -8.25
CA TYR A 27 -10.91 -9.19 -8.97
C TYR A 27 -10.47 -7.78 -8.53
N ALA A 28 -9.60 -7.67 -7.52
CA ALA A 28 -9.24 -6.39 -6.93
C ALA A 28 -7.84 -5.95 -7.37
N ILE A 29 -7.75 -4.70 -7.85
CA ILE A 29 -6.48 -4.00 -8.08
C ILE A 29 -6.38 -2.85 -7.09
N PHE A 30 -5.26 -2.76 -6.37
CA PHE A 30 -4.96 -1.66 -5.45
C PHE A 30 -3.94 -0.72 -6.08
N ILE A 31 -4.25 0.57 -6.09
CA ILE A 31 -3.34 1.64 -6.51
C ILE A 31 -3.09 2.51 -5.28
N LEU A 32 -1.83 2.64 -4.89
CA LEU A 32 -1.41 3.44 -3.74
C LEU A 32 -0.68 4.67 -4.25
N ALA A 33 -1.16 5.85 -3.88
CA ALA A 33 -0.51 7.12 -4.18
C ALA A 33 0.08 7.73 -2.90
N THR A 34 1.26 8.34 -3.03
CA THR A 34 1.92 9.05 -1.93
C THR A 34 2.93 10.04 -2.49
N THR A 35 3.00 11.21 -1.88
CA THR A 35 4.08 12.18 -2.09
C THR A 35 5.32 11.89 -1.22
N GLU A 36 5.16 11.04 -0.19
CA GLU A 36 6.19 10.75 0.82
C GLU A 36 6.52 9.25 0.87
N LYS A 37 7.07 8.69 -0.23
CA LYS A 37 7.41 7.25 -0.35
C LYS A 37 8.21 6.70 0.84
N HIS A 38 9.13 7.49 1.38
CA HIS A 38 9.99 7.12 2.51
C HIS A 38 9.23 6.93 3.85
N LYS A 39 8.00 7.46 3.97
CA LYS A 39 7.14 7.25 5.13
C LYS A 39 6.30 5.97 5.02
N VAL A 40 6.24 5.37 3.84
CA VAL A 40 5.54 4.08 3.64
C VAL A 40 6.45 2.95 4.13
N ILE A 41 5.88 2.02 4.90
CA ILE A 41 6.66 0.92 5.47
C ILE A 41 7.23 -0.01 4.38
N PRO A 42 8.48 -0.52 4.54
CA PRO A 42 9.13 -1.34 3.52
C PRO A 42 8.37 -2.61 3.12
N THR A 43 7.58 -3.17 4.03
CA THR A 43 6.79 -4.40 3.80
C THR A 43 5.63 -4.20 2.82
N ILE A 44 5.06 -2.99 2.75
CA ILE A 44 4.07 -2.62 1.73
C ILE A 44 4.79 -2.45 0.40
N LEU A 45 5.89 -1.69 0.40
CA LEU A 45 6.69 -1.43 -0.80
C LEU A 45 7.18 -2.72 -1.47
N SER A 46 7.53 -3.74 -0.69
CA SER A 46 7.98 -5.04 -1.22
C SER A 46 6.87 -5.89 -1.86
N ARG A 47 5.60 -5.54 -1.67
CA ARG A 47 4.41 -6.25 -2.20
C ARG A 47 3.70 -5.46 -3.29
N CYS A 48 4.20 -4.28 -3.64
CA CYS A 48 3.64 -3.42 -4.68
C CYS A 48 4.63 -3.28 -5.83
N GLN A 49 4.11 -3.15 -7.04
CA GLN A 49 4.89 -2.63 -8.15
C GLN A 49 5.01 -1.12 -7.97
N ILE A 50 6.26 -0.63 -7.93
CA ILE A 50 6.53 0.78 -7.71
C ILE A 50 6.76 1.47 -9.04
N PHE A 51 6.06 2.60 -9.23
CA PHE A 51 6.28 3.54 -10.32
C PHE A 51 6.69 4.86 -9.69
N ASP A 52 7.95 5.26 -9.88
CA ASP A 52 8.45 6.56 -9.46
C ASP A 52 8.34 7.53 -10.66
N PHE A 53 7.77 8.71 -10.42
CA PHE A 53 7.54 9.78 -11.40
C PHE A 53 8.32 11.04 -11.02
#